data_AF-A0A7W0QRG0-F1
#
_entry.id   AF-A0A7W0QRG0-F1
#
_cell.length_a   1.000
_cell.length_b   1.000
_cell.length_c   1.000
_cell.angle_alpha   90.00
_cell.angle_beta   90.00
_cell.angle_gamma   90.00
#
_symmetry.space_group_name_H-M   'P 1'
#
loop_
_entity.id
_entity.type
_entity.pdbx_description
1 polymer ?
#
loop_
_entity_poly.entity_id
_entity_poly.type
_entity_poly.pdbx_seq_one_letter_code
_entity_poly.pdbx_strand_id
1 'polypeptide(L)'
;MMTVSELRAGAELMPHGARRRRFEEWIADDILNRFRPNILPIDLDVAEVFGRYIAEDRLKGRTTSPVDLLIAATAQAHGLTVVTRNTRDFDHLELSLLNPWSESAAS
;
A
#
# COMPACT_ATOMS: atom_id res chain seq x y z
N MET A 1 2.07 -7.00 0.54
CA MET A 1 1.75 -7.56 1.88
C MET A 1 1.27 -6.50 2.86
N MET A 2 1.78 -5.28 2.82
CA MET A 2 1.46 -4.24 3.81
C MET A 2 -0.04 -3.91 3.92
N THR A 3 -0.75 -3.75 2.80
CA THR A 3 -2.20 -3.52 2.79
C THR A 3 -2.98 -4.65 3.46
N VAL A 4 -2.53 -5.89 3.34
CA VAL A 4 -3.16 -7.04 4.03
C VAL A 4 -2.99 -6.90 5.55
N SER A 5 -1.81 -6.46 6.00
CA SER A 5 -1.55 -6.20 7.43
C SER A 5 -2.49 -5.12 7.98
N GLU A 6 -2.74 -4.04 7.22
CA GLU A 6 -3.67 -2.98 7.62
C GLU A 6 -5.11 -3.50 7.75
N LEU A 7 -5.57 -4.31 6.78
CA LEU A 7 -6.90 -4.93 6.83
C LEU A 7 -7.05 -5.84 8.06
N ARG A 8 -6.03 -6.66 8.36
CA ARG A 8 -6.02 -7.53 9.54
C ARG A 8 -6.04 -6.73 10.84
N ALA A 9 -5.21 -5.69 10.95
CA ALA A 9 -5.21 -4.80 12.11
C ALA A 9 -6.59 -4.14 12.31
N GLY A 10 -7.22 -3.67 11.22
CA GLY A 10 -8.57 -3.13 11.26
C GLY A 10 -9.60 -4.12 11.82
N ALA A 11 -9.52 -5.39 11.43
CA ALA A 11 -10.41 -6.43 11.97
C ALA A 11 -10.17 -6.70 13.47
N GLU A 12 -8.92 -6.76 13.90
CA GLU A 12 -8.55 -7.01 15.30
C GLU A 12 -8.98 -5.88 16.25
N LEU A 13 -8.92 -4.64 15.78
CA LEU A 13 -9.35 -3.47 16.56
C LEU A 13 -10.87 -3.36 16.68
N MET A 14 -11.65 -4.14 15.92
CA MET A 14 -13.11 -4.13 16.01
C MET A 14 -13.61 -4.92 17.23
N PRO A 15 -14.67 -4.44 17.91
CA PRO A 15 -15.36 -5.23 18.93
C PRO A 15 -15.84 -6.57 18.38
N HIS A 16 -15.79 -7.61 19.20
CA HIS A 16 -16.34 -8.91 18.85
C HIS A 16 -17.83 -8.81 18.50
N GLY A 17 -18.23 -9.41 17.39
CA GLY A 17 -19.61 -9.40 16.94
C GLY A 17 -19.77 -9.75 15.47
N ALA A 18 -21.00 -9.73 14.99
CA ALA A 18 -21.33 -10.09 13.61
C ALA A 18 -20.62 -9.21 12.56
N ARG A 19 -20.39 -7.92 12.87
CA ARG A 19 -19.68 -7.01 11.96
C ARG A 19 -18.22 -7.41 11.76
N ARG A 20 -17.51 -7.75 12.85
CA ARG A 20 -16.11 -8.20 12.79
C ARG A 20 -16.01 -9.52 12.01
N ARG A 21 -16.86 -10.50 12.34
CA ARG A 21 -16.86 -11.80 11.63
C ARG A 21 -17.05 -11.66 10.11
N ARG A 22 -18.04 -10.87 9.69
CA ARG A 22 -18.27 -10.60 8.26
C ARG A 22 -17.06 -9.93 7.58
N PHE A 23 -16.35 -9.05 8.30
CA PHE A 23 -15.16 -8.40 7.76
C PHE A 23 -13.98 -9.38 7.67
N GLU A 24 -13.80 -10.24 8.68
CA GLU A 24 -12.78 -11.30 8.66
C GLU A 24 -13.03 -12.32 7.54
N GLU A 25 -14.29 -12.73 7.33
CA GLU A 25 -14.74 -13.60 6.23
C GLU A 25 -14.43 -12.94 4.88
N TRP A 26 -14.81 -11.68 4.69
CA TRP A 26 -14.48 -10.92 3.46
C TRP A 26 -12.97 -10.84 3.20
N ILE A 27 -12.15 -10.60 4.24
CA ILE A 27 -10.68 -10.61 4.07
C ILE A 27 -10.19 -11.99 3.61
N ALA A 28 -10.68 -13.07 4.23
CA ALA A 28 -10.22 -14.43 3.93
C ALA A 28 -10.68 -14.89 2.54
N ASP A 29 -11.95 -14.72 2.23
CA ASP A 29 -12.61 -15.37 1.10
C ASP A 29 -12.59 -14.53 -0.16
N ASP A 30 -12.67 -13.20 -0.05
CA ASP A 30 -12.64 -12.32 -1.22
C ASP A 30 -11.23 -11.80 -1.48
N ILE A 31 -10.55 -11.25 -0.47
CA ILE A 31 -9.25 -10.60 -0.70
C ILE A 31 -8.14 -11.64 -0.84
N LEU A 32 -7.92 -12.47 0.19
CA LEU A 32 -6.78 -13.37 0.22
C LEU A 32 -6.88 -14.49 -0.80
N ASN A 33 -8.07 -15.07 -0.98
CA ASN A 33 -8.26 -16.13 -1.97
C ASN A 33 -8.17 -15.61 -3.41
N ARG A 34 -8.81 -14.48 -3.74
CA ARG A 34 -8.83 -13.96 -5.13
C ARG A 34 -7.50 -13.36 -5.56
N PHE A 35 -6.81 -12.66 -4.66
CA PHE A 35 -5.60 -11.90 -4.99
C PHE A 35 -4.31 -12.59 -4.56
N ARG A 36 -4.37 -13.81 -4.02
CA ARG A 36 -3.20 -14.56 -3.53
C ARG A 36 -1.93 -14.45 -4.40
N PRO A 37 -1.97 -14.69 -5.73
CA PRO A 37 -0.76 -14.60 -6.57
C PRO A 37 -0.22 -13.17 -6.71
N ASN A 38 -1.04 -12.16 -6.42
CA ASN A 38 -0.72 -10.74 -6.56
C ASN A 38 -0.45 -10.08 -5.18
N ILE A 39 -0.37 -10.86 -4.10
CA ILE A 39 0.08 -10.35 -2.80
C ILE A 39 1.61 -10.39 -2.80
N LEU A 40 2.21 -9.25 -3.10
CA LEU A 40 3.66 -9.13 -3.20
C LEU A 40 4.31 -9.19 -1.81
N PRO A 41 5.38 -10.00 -1.64
CA PRO A 41 6.17 -10.01 -0.42
C PRO A 41 6.95 -8.70 -0.26
N ILE A 42 7.53 -8.50 0.92
CA ILE A 42 8.60 -7.52 1.11
C ILE A 42 9.88 -8.33 1.06
N ASP A 43 10.51 -8.39 -0.11
CA ASP A 43 11.77 -9.10 -0.34
C ASP A 43 12.96 -8.12 -0.31
N LEU A 44 14.14 -8.60 -0.71
CA LEU A 44 15.36 -7.81 -0.68
C LEU A 44 15.29 -6.60 -1.63
N ASP A 45 14.73 -6.78 -2.83
CA ASP A 45 14.61 -5.70 -3.82
C ASP A 45 13.71 -4.58 -3.28
N VAL A 46 12.57 -4.95 -2.64
CA VAL A 46 11.71 -3.97 -1.96
C VAL A 46 12.45 -3.27 -0.82
N ALA A 47 13.22 -4.02 -0.01
CA ALA A 47 13.96 -3.46 1.13
C ALA A 47 15.03 -2.45 0.71
N GLU A 48 15.74 -2.70 -0.40
CA GLU A 48 16.74 -1.77 -0.95
C GLU A 48 16.10 -0.46 -1.40
N VAL A 49 14.98 -0.52 -2.14
CA VAL A 49 14.26 0.69 -2.55
C VAL A 49 13.72 1.45 -1.34
N PHE A 50 13.17 0.75 -0.35
CA PHE A 50 12.64 1.34 0.86
C PHE A 50 13.71 2.11 1.64
N GLY A 51 14.91 1.55 1.77
CA GLY A 51 16.04 2.22 2.42
C GLY A 51 16.43 3.53 1.72
N ARG A 52 16.42 3.55 0.39
CA ARG A 52 16.67 4.78 -0.40
C ARG A 52 15.62 5.84 -0.12
N TYR A 53 14.33 5.49 -0.16
CA TYR A 53 13.26 6.46 0.13
C TYR A 53 13.33 7.03 1.55
N ILE A 54 13.62 6.21 2.56
CA ILE A 54 13.84 6.72 3.93
C ILE A 54 14.99 7.73 3.97
N ALA A 55 16.11 7.42 3.30
CA ALA A 55 17.26 8.31 3.28
C ALA A 55 16.93 9.63 2.57
N GLU A 56 16.25 9.57 1.43
CA GLU A 56 15.81 10.76 0.70
C GLU A 56 14.89 11.65 1.51
N ASP A 57 13.91 11.07 2.20
CA ASP A 57 12.99 11.82 3.06
C ASP A 57 13.74 12.53 4.18
N ARG A 58 14.64 11.82 4.87
CA ARG A 58 15.44 12.40 5.96
C ARG A 58 16.32 13.53 5.47
N LEU A 59 17.02 13.34 4.34
CA LEU A 59 17.89 14.36 3.76
C LEU A 59 17.11 15.60 3.29
N LYS A 60 15.86 15.42 2.86
CA LYS A 60 14.97 16.50 2.40
C LYS A 60 14.07 17.06 3.52
N GLY A 61 14.21 16.60 4.76
CA GLY A 61 13.41 17.04 5.91
C GLY A 61 11.91 16.68 5.80
N ARG A 62 11.58 15.60 5.10
CA ARG A 62 10.20 15.10 4.92
C ARG A 62 9.88 14.01 5.94
N THR A 63 8.59 13.85 6.20
CA THR A 63 8.06 12.86 7.14
C THR A 63 6.92 12.10 6.48
N THR A 64 7.25 11.23 5.53
CA THR A 64 6.29 10.29 4.95
C THR A 64 6.12 9.09 5.88
N SER A 65 4.92 8.52 5.94
CA SER A 65 4.67 7.30 6.73
C SER A 65 5.59 6.17 6.24
N PRO A 66 6.24 5.40 7.15
CA PRO A 66 6.98 4.20 6.75
C PRO A 66 6.12 3.19 6.00
N VAL A 67 4.81 3.17 6.25
CA VAL A 67 3.85 2.31 5.56
C VAL A 67 3.70 2.72 4.09
N ASP A 68 3.51 4.02 3.84
CA ASP A 68 3.38 4.57 2.49
C ASP A 68 4.69 4.41 1.72
N LEU A 69 5.83 4.67 2.36
CA LEU A 69 7.14 4.43 1.78
C LEU A 69 7.36 2.96 1.39
N LEU A 70 6.83 2.02 2.17
CA LEU A 70 6.94 0.59 1.87
C LEU A 70 6.02 0.18 0.70
N ILE A 71 4.83 0.76 0.60
CA ILE A 71 3.94 0.58 -0.56
C ILE A 71 4.60 1.14 -1.81
N ALA A 72 5.16 2.35 -1.72
CA ALA A 72 5.90 3.00 -2.80
C ALA A 72 7.11 2.17 -3.26
N ALA A 73 7.90 1.66 -2.30
CA ALA A 73 9.06 0.83 -2.57
C ALA A 73 8.67 -0.48 -3.26
N THR A 74 7.58 -1.12 -2.80
CA THR A 74 7.04 -2.33 -3.43
C THR A 74 6.66 -2.06 -4.88
N ALA A 75 5.93 -0.97 -5.13
CA ALA A 75 5.52 -0.64 -6.49
C ALA A 75 6.72 -0.37 -7.41
N GLN A 76 7.70 0.40 -6.94
CA GLN A 76 8.88 0.73 -7.72
C GLN A 76 9.75 -0.50 -8.02
N ALA A 77 9.99 -1.37 -7.03
CA ALA A 77 10.78 -2.59 -7.20
C ALA A 77 10.17 -3.55 -8.25
N HIS A 78 8.85 -3.57 -8.37
CA HIS A 78 8.14 -4.44 -9.32
C HIS A 78 7.65 -3.72 -10.59
N GLY A 79 8.00 -2.44 -10.81
CA GLY A 79 7.58 -1.67 -11.98
C GLY A 79 6.07 -1.44 -12.07
N LEU A 80 5.40 -1.26 -10.93
CA LEU A 80 3.95 -1.12 -10.79
C LEU A 80 3.55 0.34 -10.57
N THR A 81 2.26 0.62 -10.79
CA THR A 81 1.63 1.92 -10.47
C THR A 81 0.92 1.85 -9.12
N VAL A 82 1.19 2.83 -8.24
CA VAL A 82 0.43 3.00 -7.00
C VAL A 82 -0.90 3.68 -7.32
N VAL A 83 -1.99 2.97 -7.04
CA VAL A 83 -3.35 3.50 -7.19
C VAL A 83 -3.81 4.04 -5.84
N THR A 84 -3.89 5.37 -5.70
CA THR A 84 -4.22 6.02 -4.43
C THR A 84 -5.01 7.31 -4.63
N ARG A 85 -5.87 7.63 -3.66
CA ARG A 85 -6.55 8.94 -3.62
C ARG A 85 -5.60 10.07 -3.20
N ASN A 86 -4.64 9.77 -2.32
CA ASN A 86 -3.74 10.77 -1.75
C ASN A 86 -2.38 10.73 -2.46
N THR A 87 -2.33 11.22 -3.69
CA THR A 87 -1.08 11.25 -4.47
C THR A 87 -0.01 12.14 -3.83
N ARG A 88 -0.42 13.15 -3.06
CA ARG A 88 0.47 14.13 -2.41
C ARG A 88 1.55 13.50 -1.52
N ASP A 89 1.25 12.36 -0.90
CA ASP A 89 2.19 11.64 -0.04
C ASP A 89 3.29 10.94 -0.86
N PHE A 90 3.12 10.83 -2.18
CA PHE A 90 3.99 10.08 -3.08
C PHE A 90 4.60 10.95 -4.20
N ASP A 91 4.08 12.15 -4.46
CA ASP A 91 4.48 13.02 -5.57
C ASP A 91 5.98 13.38 -5.59
N HIS A 92 6.69 13.20 -4.48
CA HIS A 92 8.12 13.48 -4.34
C HIS A 92 9.03 12.26 -4.54
N LEU A 93 8.43 11.08 -4.71
CA LEU A 93 9.12 9.81 -4.93
C LEU A 93 9.12 9.46 -6.42
N GLU A 94 10.15 8.79 -6.88
CA GLU A 94 10.26 8.37 -8.27
C GLU A 94 9.41 7.11 -8.51
N LEU A 95 8.10 7.24 -8.74
CA LEU A 95 7.22 6.11 -9.09
C LEU A 95 6.00 6.52 -9.92
N SER A 96 5.31 5.54 -10.50
CA SER A 96 4.07 5.75 -11.26
C SER A 96 2.86 5.85 -10.32
N LEU A 97 2.07 6.92 -10.43
CA LEU A 97 0.87 7.17 -9.62
C LEU A 97 -0.39 7.25 -10.48
N LEU A 98 -1.48 6.68 -9.98
CA LEU A 98 -2.81 6.83 -10.56
C LEU A 98 -3.82 7.18 -9.46
N ASN A 99 -4.53 8.29 -9.64
CA ASN A 99 -5.67 8.62 -8.78
C ASN A 99 -6.96 8.19 -9.49
N PRO A 100 -7.67 7.16 -9.03
CA PRO A 100 -8.88 6.69 -9.72
C PRO A 100 -10.08 7.64 -9.52
N TRP A 101 -9.92 8.70 -8.72
CA TRP A 101 -10.91 9.75 -8.51
C TRP A 101 -10.54 11.07 -9.20
N SER A 102 -9.35 11.20 -9.79
CA SER A 102 -9.14 12.29 -10.74
C SER A 102 -9.96 11.95 -11.98
N GLU A 103 -10.83 12.87 -12.42
CA GLU A 103 -11.57 12.71 -13.67
C GLU A 103 -10.59 12.29 -14.76
N SER A 104 -10.72 11.05 -15.23
CA SER A 104 -10.19 10.71 -16.53
C SER A 104 -11.07 11.51 -17.48
N ALA A 105 -10.56 12.65 -17.94
CA ALA A 105 -11.04 13.29 -19.15
C ALA A 105 -10.93 12.23 -20.25
N ALA A 106 -12.01 11.47 -20.41
CA ALA A 106 -12.23 10.63 -21.56
C ALA A 106 -12.26 11.58 -22.77
N SER A 107 -11.18 11.56 -23.55
CA SER A 107 -11.17 11.95 -24.96
C SER A 107 -11.17 10.70 -25.79
#